data_AF-A0A962HUE3-F1
#
_entry.id   AF-A0A962HUE3-F1
#
_cell.length_a   1.000
_cell.length_b   1.000
_cell.length_c   1.000
_cell.angle_alpha   90.00
_cell.angle_beta   90.00
_cell.angle_gamma   90.00
#
_symmetry.space_group_name_H-M   'P 1'
#
loop_
_entity.id
_entity.type
_entity.pdbx_description
1 polymer ?
#
loop_
_entity_poly.entity_id
_entity_poly.type
_entity_poly.pdbx_seq_one_letter_code
_entity_poly.pdbx_strand_id
1 'polypeptide(L)'
;MAPPKLKGLGRGLDALLAANLDDADKGELQTLLVDALQPGKYQPRTRMDPGSLEELAASIKAQGVMQPVLVRPVSEDRYEIIAGERRW
;
A
#
# COMPACT_ATOMS: atom_id res chain seq x y z
N MET A 1 -13.26 -49.65 1.30
CA MET A 1 -14.26 -48.73 0.69
C MET A 1 -13.71 -47.32 0.85
N ALA A 2 -13.36 -46.64 -0.24
CA ALA A 2 -12.59 -45.39 -0.22
C ALA A 2 -13.45 -44.18 0.22
N PRO A 3 -12.88 -43.16 0.89
CA PRO A 3 -13.63 -41.98 1.33
C PRO A 3 -13.91 -41.00 0.15
N PRO A 4 -14.96 -40.17 0.25
CA PRO A 4 -15.37 -39.29 -0.84
C PRO A 4 -14.38 -38.14 -1.06
N LYS A 5 -14.01 -37.91 -2.32
CA LYS A 5 -13.18 -36.77 -2.76
C LYS A 5 -13.96 -35.47 -2.63
N LEU A 6 -13.50 -34.59 -1.74
CA LEU A 6 -13.93 -33.19 -1.70
C LEU A 6 -13.49 -32.52 -3.02
N LYS A 7 -14.48 -32.17 -3.84
CA LYS A 7 -14.29 -31.39 -5.07
C LYS A 7 -14.00 -29.94 -4.67
N GLY A 8 -12.76 -29.70 -4.25
CA GLY A 8 -12.26 -28.38 -3.89
C GLY A 8 -12.27 -27.45 -5.09
N LEU A 9 -12.60 -26.19 -4.84
CA LEU A 9 -12.59 -25.04 -5.74
C LEU A 9 -11.14 -24.68 -6.17
N GLY A 10 -10.36 -25.65 -6.64
CA GLY A 10 -8.90 -25.62 -6.50
C GLY A 10 -8.09 -25.45 -7.79
N ARG A 11 -8.67 -24.94 -8.88
CA ARG A 11 -7.91 -24.71 -10.13
C ARG A 11 -8.28 -23.46 -10.92
N GLY A 12 -9.48 -22.92 -10.75
CA GLY A 12 -9.91 -21.69 -11.44
C GLY A 12 -9.57 -20.41 -10.68
N LEU A 13 -9.63 -20.44 -9.34
CA LEU A 13 -9.39 -19.26 -8.52
C LEU A 13 -7.90 -18.89 -8.47
N ASP A 14 -7.01 -19.88 -8.34
CA ASP A 14 -5.56 -19.70 -8.40
C ASP A 14 -5.10 -19.13 -9.74
N ALA A 15 -5.71 -19.57 -10.85
CA ALA A 15 -5.41 -19.06 -12.18
C ALA A 15 -5.88 -17.61 -12.39
N LEU A 16 -7.01 -17.22 -11.80
CA LEU A 16 -7.48 -15.84 -11.81
C LEU A 16 -6.64 -14.94 -10.89
N LEU A 17 -6.20 -15.45 -9.74
CA LEU A 17 -5.35 -14.73 -8.82
C LEU A 17 -3.94 -14.54 -9.40
N ALA A 18 -3.37 -15.58 -10.02
CA ALA A 18 -2.10 -15.50 -10.76
C ALA A 18 -2.17 -14.53 -11.94
N ALA A 19 -3.24 -14.59 -12.76
CA ALA A 19 -3.40 -13.69 -13.89
C ALA A 19 -3.58 -12.21 -13.49
N ASN A 20 -4.03 -11.91 -12.27
CA ASN A 20 -4.12 -10.55 -11.74
C ASN A 20 -2.83 -10.09 -11.03
N LEU A 21 -1.85 -10.97 -10.82
CA LEU A 21 -0.54 -10.59 -10.26
C LEU A 21 0.43 -10.10 -11.35
N ASP A 22 0.21 -10.49 -12.61
CA ASP A 22 1.03 -10.11 -13.76
C ASP A 22 0.62 -8.77 -14.40
N ASP A 23 -0.62 -8.30 -14.18
CA ASP A 23 -1.13 -6.99 -14.62
C ASP A 23 -1.06 -5.93 -13.50
N ALA A 24 -0.35 -6.24 -12.40
CA ALA A 24 0.14 -5.19 -11.54
C ALA A 24 1.16 -4.40 -12.35
N ASP A 25 0.74 -3.25 -12.90
CA ASP A 25 1.60 -2.09 -13.10
C ASP A 25 2.41 -1.96 -11.81
N LYS A 26 3.60 -2.58 -11.81
CA LYS A 26 4.41 -2.77 -10.62
C LYS A 26 4.93 -1.39 -10.29
N GLY A 27 4.22 -0.70 -9.41
CA GLY A 27 4.69 0.56 -8.84
C GLY A 27 6.16 0.40 -8.49
N GLU A 28 7.01 1.14 -9.19
CA GLU A 28 8.45 1.05 -9.01
C GLU A 28 8.78 1.62 -7.64
N LEU A 29 9.66 0.94 -6.89
CA LEU A 29 10.18 1.50 -5.65
C LEU A 29 11.13 2.64 -6.00
N GLN A 30 10.65 3.87 -5.80
CA GLN A 30 11.38 5.09 -6.10
C GLN A 30 11.61 5.89 -4.82
N THR A 31 12.76 6.57 -4.75
CA THR A 31 13.04 7.56 -3.71
C THR A 31 12.63 8.92 -4.23
N LEU A 32 11.62 9.53 -3.60
CA LEU A 32 11.09 10.83 -3.97
C LEU A 32 11.39 11.86 -2.89
N LEU A 33 11.49 13.13 -3.28
CA LEU A 33 11.54 14.22 -2.32
C LEU A 33 10.20 14.32 -1.59
N VAL A 34 10.24 14.49 -0.27
CA VAL A 34 9.01 14.66 0.54
C VAL A 34 8.20 15.88 0.08
N ASP A 35 8.87 16.93 -0.43
CA ASP A 35 8.24 18.14 -0.98
C ASP A 35 7.50 17.89 -2.31
N ALA A 36 7.85 16.83 -3.03
CA ALA A 36 7.15 16.42 -4.25
C ALA A 36 5.81 15.71 -3.95
N LEU A 37 5.57 15.32 -2.69
CA LEU A 37 4.38 14.60 -2.24
C LEU A 37 3.29 15.56 -1.76
N GLN A 38 2.05 15.31 -2.19
CA GLN A 38 0.86 15.99 -1.68
C GLN A 38 -0.09 14.98 -1.01
N PRO A 39 -0.84 15.42 0.02
CA PRO A 39 -1.87 14.58 0.65
C PRO A 39 -2.96 14.20 -0.35
N GLY A 40 -3.52 13.00 -0.18
CA GLY A 40 -4.62 12.51 -1.00
C GLY A 40 -5.87 13.36 -0.82
N LYS A 41 -6.55 13.69 -1.92
CA LYS A 41 -7.80 14.48 -1.88
C LYS A 41 -8.91 13.80 -1.07
N TYR A 42 -8.88 12.47 -0.98
CA TYR A 42 -9.89 11.66 -0.33
C TYR A 42 -9.29 10.93 0.87
N GLN A 43 -9.03 11.67 1.97
CA GLN A 43 -8.67 11.07 3.25
C GLN A 43 -9.94 10.73 4.05
N PRO A 44 -10.34 9.45 4.16
CA PRO A 44 -11.51 9.09 4.96
C PRO A 44 -11.26 9.23 6.47
N ARG A 45 -9.99 9.26 6.91
CA ARG A 45 -9.60 9.42 8.31
C ARG A 45 -9.11 10.84 8.58
N THR A 46 -10.03 11.71 8.96
CA THR A 46 -9.76 13.12 9.31
C THR A 46 -9.37 13.35 10.77
N ARG A 47 -9.56 12.37 11.66
CA ARG A 47 -9.05 12.42 13.05
C ARG A 47 -7.99 11.36 13.25
N MET A 48 -6.76 11.82 13.45
CA MET A 48 -5.66 11.01 13.97
C MET A 48 -5.45 11.37 15.43
N ASP A 49 -5.21 10.36 16.25
CA ASP A 49 -4.82 10.58 17.64
C ASP A 49 -3.36 11.08 17.67
N PRO A 50 -3.07 12.21 18.32
CA PRO A 50 -1.73 12.80 18.33
C PRO A 50 -0.70 11.88 19.01
N GLY A 51 -1.07 11.15 20.07
CA GLY A 51 -0.16 10.20 20.72
C GLY A 51 0.24 9.07 19.78
N SER A 52 -0.72 8.52 19.04
CA SER A 52 -0.46 7.48 18.04
C SER A 52 0.41 7.96 16.86
N LEU A 53 0.43 9.26 16.56
CA LEU A 53 1.31 9.85 15.54
C LEU A 53 2.74 10.01 16.07
N GLU A 54 2.90 10.45 17.32
CA GLU A 54 4.20 10.58 17.96
C GLU A 54 4.91 9.22 18.09
N GLU A 55 4.19 8.18 18.49
CA GLU A 55 4.72 6.81 18.54
C GLU A 55 5.15 6.31 17.15
N LEU A 56 4.38 6.62 16.12
CA LEU A 56 4.71 6.25 14.74
C LEU A 56 5.95 6.99 14.25
N ALA A 57 6.04 8.30 14.52
CA ALA A 57 7.22 9.10 14.18
C ALA A 57 8.48 8.59 14.90
N ALA A 58 8.36 8.23 16.18
CA ALA A 58 9.45 7.63 16.95
C ALA A 58 9.89 6.28 16.36
N SER A 59 8.95 5.42 15.96
CA SER A 59 9.25 4.15 15.29
C SER A 59 9.92 4.35 13.93
N ILE A 60 9.40 5.29 13.11
CA ILE A 60 9.99 5.63 11.80
C ILE A 60 11.41 6.18 11.99
N LYS A 61 11.67 6.98 13.02
CA LYS A 61 13.01 7.50 13.32
C LYS A 61 13.99 6.41 13.76
N ALA A 62 13.51 5.40 14.50
CA ALA A 62 14.36 4.32 15.01
C ALA A 62 14.64 3.22 13.98
N GLN A 63 13.65 2.88 13.15
CA GLN A 63 13.69 1.70 12.27
C GLN A 63 13.53 2.03 10.78
N GLY A 64 13.30 3.31 10.46
CA GLY A 64 12.93 3.72 9.11
C GLY A 64 11.46 3.41 8.78
N VAL A 65 11.06 3.77 7.56
CA VAL A 65 9.73 3.47 7.03
C VAL A 65 9.67 2.00 6.61
N MET A 66 9.02 1.16 7.40
CA MET A 66 8.93 -0.29 7.13
C MET A 66 8.15 -0.66 5.87
N GLN A 67 7.19 0.17 5.48
CA GLN A 67 6.36 -0.08 4.30
C GLN A 67 6.27 1.21 3.48
N PRO A 68 6.63 1.16 2.19
CA PRO A 68 6.64 2.33 1.32
C PRO A 68 5.24 2.95 1.20
N VAL A 69 5.23 4.25 0.90
CA VAL A 69 4.00 5.01 0.66
C VAL A 69 3.60 4.81 -0.80
N LEU A 70 2.32 4.52 -1.04
CA LEU A 70 1.80 4.37 -2.39
C LEU A 70 1.42 5.74 -2.92
N VAL A 71 1.97 6.08 -4.09
CA VAL A 71 1.77 7.38 -4.72
C VAL A 71 1.36 7.21 -6.17
N ARG A 72 0.71 8.24 -6.73
CA ARG A 72 0.49 8.37 -8.17
C ARG A 72 1.03 9.71 -8.67
N PRO A 73 1.60 9.78 -9.88
CA PRO A 73 1.96 11.07 -10.47
C PRO A 73 0.69 11.90 -10.73
N VAL A 74 0.77 13.21 -10.45
CA VAL A 74 -0.29 14.18 -10.76
C VAL A 74 0.16 15.28 -11.72
N SER A 75 1.45 15.62 -11.70
CA SER A 75 2.12 16.53 -12.63
C SER A 75 3.61 16.16 -12.73
N GLU A 76 4.38 16.86 -13.56
CA GLU A 76 5.84 16.77 -13.58
C GLU A 76 6.42 17.01 -12.17
N ASP A 77 7.21 16.05 -11.68
CA ASP A 77 7.80 16.03 -10.32
C ASP A 77 6.80 16.21 -9.17
N ARG A 78 5.50 15.91 -9.36
CA ARG A 78 4.48 15.97 -8.32
C ARG A 78 3.70 14.68 -8.22
N TYR A 79 3.52 14.23 -6.98
CA TYR A 79 2.92 12.94 -6.66
C TYR A 79 1.89 13.10 -5.56
N GLU A 80 0.78 12.39 -5.67
CA GLU A 80 -0.27 12.34 -4.65
C GLU A 80 -0.23 11.02 -3.91
N ILE A 81 -0.32 11.10 -2.58
CA ILE A 81 -0.38 9.92 -1.71
C ILE A 81 -1.75 9.26 -1.85
N ILE A 82 -1.75 7.98 -2.21
CA ILE A 82 -2.95 7.14 -2.33
C ILE A 82 -3.14 6.26 -1.10
N ALA A 83 -2.04 5.82 -0.48
CA ALA A 83 -2.08 5.07 0.77
C ALA A 83 -0.81 5.30 1.60
N GLY A 84 -0.96 5.21 2.92
CA GLY A 84 0.15 5.35 3.86
C GLY A 84 0.36 6.75 4.42
N GLU A 85 -0.64 7.64 4.32
CA GLU A 85 -0.56 9.04 4.75
C GLU A 85 -0.10 9.27 6.19
N ARG A 86 -0.28 8.29 7.09
CA ARG A 86 0.21 8.41 8.48
C ARG A 86 1.73 8.36 8.60
N ARG A 87 2.42 7.85 7.57
CA ARG A 87 3.88 7.67 7.54
C ARG A 87 4.62 8.81 6.83
N TRP A 88 3.87 9.72 6.20
CA TRP A 88 4.34 10.97 5.64
C TRP A 88 4.20 12.06 6.70
#